data_AF-F4KNQ7-F1
#
_entry.id   AF-F4KNQ7-F1
#
_cell.length_a   1.000
_cell.length_b   1.000
_cell.length_c   1.000
_cell.angle_alpha   90.00
_cell.angle_beta   90.00
_cell.angle_gamma   90.00
#
_symmetry.space_group_name_H-M   'P 1'
#
loop_
_entity.id
_entity.type
_entity.pdbx_description
1 polymer ?
#
loop_
_entity_poly.entity_id
_entity_poly.type
_entity_poly.pdbx_seq_one_letter_code
_entity_poly.pdbx_strand_id
1 'polypeptide(L)' 'MSKEHYKKKIIDLRASIAREREKKKRDNEYYASRIRSASSPSSKASYRKSKIDKSAYHDRQIENYKSQIESAKASLKRCK' A
#
# COMPACT_ATOMS: atom_id res chain seq x y z
N MET A 1 17.00 -1.17 -21.68
CA MET A 1 15.56 -1.08 -21.32
C MET A 1 14.89 -0.10 -22.27
N SER A 2 13.76 -0.48 -22.89
CA SER A 2 13.05 0.37 -23.85
C SER A 2 12.14 1.39 -23.17
N LYS A 3 11.77 2.45 -23.89
CA LYS A 3 10.76 3.43 -23.42
C LYS A 3 9.43 2.74 -23.07
N GLU A 4 9.06 1.72 -23.83
CA GLU A 4 7.83 0.95 -23.62
C GLU A 4 7.83 0.19 -22.29
N HIS A 5 8.96 -0.39 -21.91
CA HIS A 5 9.10 -1.03 -20.60
C HIS A 5 8.78 -0.06 -19.45
N TYR A 6 9.37 1.14 -19.46
CA TYR A 6 9.16 2.12 -18.39
C TYR A 6 7.73 2.67 -18.38
N LYS A 7 7.11 2.87 -19.56
CA LYS A 7 5.69 3.25 -19.66
C LYS A 7 4.78 2.20 -19.03
N LYS A 8 4.98 0.92 -19.36
CA LYS A 8 4.24 -0.19 -18.76
C LYS A 8 4.44 -0.25 -17.25
N LYS A 9 5.69 -0.17 -16.79
CA LYS A 9 6.03 -0.16 -15.37
C LYS A 9 5.31 0.94 -14.58
N ILE A 10 5.22 2.16 -15.13
CA ILE A 10 4.51 3.26 -14.48
C ILE A 10 3.01 2.95 -14.34
N ILE A 11 2.38 2.36 -15.36
CA ILE A 11 0.97 1.94 -15.33
C ILE A 11 0.77 0.87 -14.26
N ASP A 12 1.62 -0.15 -14.25
CA ASP A 12 1.54 -1.26 -13.28
C ASP A 12 1.74 -0.78 -11.83
N LEU A 13 2.65 0.17 -11.61
CA LEU A 13 2.88 0.77 -10.29
C LEU A 13 1.67 1.61 -9.84
N ARG A 14 1.03 2.36 -10.75
CA ARG A 14 -0.21 3.09 -10.44
C ARG A 14 -1.36 2.14 -10.07
N ALA A 15 -1.52 1.05 -10.82
CA ALA A 15 -2.49 0.01 -10.49
C ALA A 15 -2.17 -0.65 -9.13
N SER A 16 -0.89 -0.82 -8.80
CA SER A 16 -0.45 -1.36 -7.51
C SER A 16 -0.77 -0.42 -6.35
N ILE A 17 -0.62 0.90 -6.52
CA ILE A 17 -1.06 1.90 -5.52
C ILE A 17 -2.57 1.81 -5.28
N ALA A 18 -3.38 1.72 -6.35
CA ALA A 18 -4.83 1.59 -6.20
C ALA A 18 -5.21 0.31 -5.43
N ARG A 19 -4.61 -0.83 -5.80
CA ARG A 19 -4.80 -2.10 -5.08
C ARG A 19 -4.38 -2.01 -3.61
N GLU A 20 -3.28 -1.33 -3.31
CA GLU A 20 -2.78 -1.19 -1.94
C GLU A 20 -3.68 -0.30 -1.08
N ARG A 21 -4.29 0.74 -1.66
CA ARG A 21 -5.31 1.56 -0.99
C ARG A 21 -6.55 0.73 -0.64
N GLU A 22 -7.02 -0.10 -1.56
CA GLU A 22 -8.17 -0.99 -1.29
C GLU A 22 -7.85 -2.07 -0.25
N LYS A 23 -6.63 -2.63 -0.25
CA LYS A 23 -6.18 -3.50 0.84
C LYS A 23 -6.18 -2.77 2.19
N LYS A 24 -5.65 -1.54 2.23
CA LYS A 24 -5.65 -0.73 3.46
C LYS A 24 -7.06 -0.52 4.01
N LYS A 25 -8.04 -0.22 3.16
CA LYS A 25 -9.45 -0.11 3.56
C LYS A 25 -9.98 -1.41 4.14
N ARG A 26 -9.81 -2.53 3.42
CA ARG A 26 -10.25 -3.87 3.86
C ARG A 26 -9.62 -4.28 5.19
N ASP A 27 -8.32 -4.09 5.36
CA ASP A 27 -7.62 -4.42 6.62
C ASP A 27 -8.11 -3.53 7.76
N ASN A 28 -8.35 -2.24 7.51
CA ASN A 28 -8.89 -1.32 8.52
C ASN A 28 -10.27 -1.76 9.02
N GLU A 29 -11.16 -2.10 8.09
CA GLU A 29 -12.50 -2.63 8.36
C GLU A 29 -12.44 -3.96 9.10
N TYR A 30 -11.57 -4.87 8.66
CA TYR A 30 -11.34 -6.16 9.29
C TYR A 30 -10.91 -6.02 10.76
N TYR A 31 -9.88 -5.21 11.04
CA TYR A 31 -9.47 -5.02 12.43
C TYR A 31 -10.52 -4.26 13.24
N ALA A 32 -11.25 -3.31 12.63
CA ALA A 32 -12.35 -2.62 13.31
C ALA A 32 -13.48 -3.59 13.71
N SER A 33 -13.85 -4.53 12.85
CA SER A 33 -14.86 -5.55 13.17
C SER A 33 -14.37 -6.47 14.29
N ARG A 34 -13.11 -6.92 14.25
CA ARG A 34 -12.48 -7.72 15.31
C ARG A 34 -12.44 -7.00 16.66
N ILE A 35 -12.14 -5.70 16.68
CA ILE A 35 -12.16 -4.90 17.92
C ILE A 35 -13.57 -4.83 18.50
N ARG A 36 -14.60 -4.68 17.65
CA ARG A 36 -16.01 -4.63 18.07
C ARG A 36 -16.48 -5.97 18.61
N SER A 37 -16.11 -7.08 17.97
CA SER A 37 -16.59 -8.42 18.32
C SER A 37 -15.81 -9.11 19.44
N ALA A 38 -14.59 -8.65 19.76
CA ALA A 38 -13.77 -9.28 20.79
C ALA A 38 -14.38 -9.09 22.20
N SER A 39 -14.37 -10.14 23.01
CA SER A 39 -14.92 -10.08 24.38
C SER A 39 -13.87 -9.69 25.43
N SER A 40 -12.58 -9.98 25.20
CA SER A 40 -11.52 -9.69 26.18
C SER A 40 -10.82 -8.34 25.92
N PRO A 41 -10.43 -7.61 26.98
CA PRO A 41 -9.65 -6.37 26.85
C PRO A 41 -8.32 -6.56 26.14
N SER A 42 -7.62 -7.67 26.40
CA SER A 42 -6.33 -7.99 25.79
C SER A 42 -6.45 -8.18 24.28
N SER A 43 -7.43 -8.95 23.79
CA SER A 43 -7.66 -9.12 22.36
C SER A 43 -8.01 -7.80 21.67
N LYS A 44 -8.84 -6.95 22.30
CA LYS A 44 -9.13 -5.60 21.76
C LYS A 44 -7.86 -4.75 21.64
N ALA A 45 -6.98 -4.78 22.64
CA ALA A 45 -5.73 -4.05 22.61
C ALA A 45 -4.81 -4.55 21.46
N SER A 46 -4.66 -5.87 21.33
CA SER A 46 -3.91 -6.48 20.23
C SER A 46 -4.43 -6.07 18.86
N TYR A 47 -5.75 -6.14 18.63
CA TYR A 47 -6.34 -5.74 17.35
C TYR A 47 -6.19 -4.25 17.05
N ARG A 48 -6.28 -3.37 18.06
CA ARG A 48 -5.98 -1.92 17.89
C ARG A 48 -4.54 -1.69 17.43
N LYS A 49 -3.58 -2.38 18.06
CA LYS A 49 -2.18 -2.32 17.66
C LYS A 49 -1.99 -2.81 16.22
N SER A 50 -2.52 -4.00 15.89
CA SER A 50 -2.44 -4.55 14.54
C SER A 50 -3.06 -3.62 13.49
N LYS A 51 -4.18 -2.96 13.79
CA LYS A 51 -4.81 -1.98 12.91
C LYS A 51 -3.87 -0.81 12.58
N ILE A 52 -3.21 -0.27 13.60
CA ILE A 52 -2.27 0.86 13.46
C ILE A 52 -1.03 0.42 12.67
N ASP A 53 -0.40 -0.68 13.08
CA ASP A 53 0.81 -1.21 12.46
C ASP A 53 0.56 -1.53 10.98
N LYS A 54 -0.61 -2.11 10.67
CA LYS A 54 -0.94 -2.50 9.30
C LYS A 54 -1.29 -1.30 8.43
N SER A 55 -1.97 -0.29 8.97
CA SER A 55 -2.16 1.00 8.29
C SER A 55 -0.80 1.63 7.93
N ALA A 56 0.12 1.72 8.90
CA ALA A 56 1.46 2.28 8.68
C ALA A 56 2.29 1.47 7.69
N TYR A 57 2.10 0.15 7.62
CA TYR A 57 2.70 -0.69 6.59
C TYR A 57 2.20 -0.33 5.19
N HIS A 58 0.88 -0.21 4.98
CA HIS A 58 0.33 0.14 3.68
C HIS A 58 0.76 1.54 3.23
N ASP A 59 0.84 2.50 4.15
CA ASP A 59 1.32 3.85 3.83
C ASP A 59 2.77 3.83 3.33
N ARG A 60 3.64 3.04 3.98
CA ARG A 60 5.03 2.82 3.52
C ARG A 60 5.09 2.16 2.14
N GLN A 61 4.23 1.17 1.86
CA GLN A 61 4.18 0.52 0.55
C GLN A 61 3.73 1.47 -0.55
N ILE A 62 2.69 2.28 -0.28
CA ILE A 62 2.22 3.30 -1.22
C ILE A 62 3.35 4.30 -1.52
N GLU A 63 4.08 4.75 -0.51
CA GLU A 63 5.18 5.69 -0.71
C GLU A 63 6.32 5.06 -1.53
N ASN A 64 6.69 3.81 -1.24
CA ASN A 64 7.65 3.06 -2.04
C ASN A 64 7.23 2.99 -3.53
N TYR A 65 5.96 2.68 -3.81
CA TYR A 65 5.46 2.66 -5.20
C TYR A 65 5.53 4.04 -5.87
N LYS A 66 5.26 5.13 -5.15
CA LYS A 66 5.43 6.49 -5.69
C LYS A 66 6.89 6.78 -6.02
N SER A 67 7.83 6.46 -5.12
CA SER A 67 9.27 6.65 -5.36
C SER A 67 9.74 5.84 -6.58
N GLN A 68 9.22 4.62 -6.77
CA GLN A 68 9.50 3.81 -7.95
C GLN A 68 8.92 4.42 -9.24
N ILE A 69 7.74 5.05 -9.18
CA ILE A 69 7.17 5.78 -10.32
C ILE A 69 8.09 6.95 -10.71
N GLU A 70 8.53 7.74 -9.75
CA GLU A 70 9.43 8.87 -10.04
C GLU A 70 10.76 8.41 -10.61
N SER A 71 11.33 7.33 -10.06
CA SER A 71 12.52 6.69 -10.62
C SER A 71 12.30 6.19 -12.05
N ALA A 72 11.16 5.55 -12.33
CA ALA A 72 10.82 5.07 -13.66
C ALA A 72 10.61 6.21 -14.66
N LYS A 73 9.99 7.32 -14.25
CA LYS A 73 9.86 8.55 -15.06
C LYS A 73 11.23 9.14 -15.38
N ALA A 74 12.12 9.22 -14.39
CA ALA A 74 13.48 9.73 -14.59
C ALA A 74 14.30 8.86 -15.55
N SER A 75 14.14 7.52 -15.50
CA SER A 75 14.75 6.62 -16.48
C SER A 75 14.13 6.77 -17.87
N LEU A 76 12.80 6.90 -17.97
CA LEU A 76 12.11 7.10 -19.25
C LEU A 76 12.60 8.37 -19.97
N LYS A 77 12.83 9.47 -19.23
CA LYS A 77 13.39 10.72 -19.78
C LYS A 77 14.82 10.55 -20.31
N ARG A 78 15.61 9.65 -19.70
CA ARG A 78 17.00 9.38 -20.08
C ARG A 78 17.14 8.38 -21.22
N CYS A 79 16.12 7.56 -21.50
CA CYS A 79 16.10 6.69 -22.66
C CYS A 79 16.05 7.53 -23.95
N LYS A 80 17.09 7.40 -24.79
CA LYS A 80 17.12 7.98 -26.13
C LYS A 80 16.04 7.37 -27.01
#